data_AF-A0A931MAI7-F1
#
_entry.id   AF-A0A931MAI7-F1
#
_cell.length_a   1.000
_cell.length_b   1.000
_cell.length_c   1.000
_cell.angle_alpha   90.00
_cell.angle_beta   90.00
_cell.angle_gamma   90.00
#
_symmetry.space_group_name_H-M   'P 1'
#
loop_
_entity.id
_entity.type
_entity.pdbx_description
1 polymer ?
#
loop_
_entity_poly.entity_id
_entity_poly.type
_entity_poly.pdbx_seq_one_letter_code
_entity_poly.pdbx_strand_id
1 'polypeptide(L)'
;MPITRNASVLLISALLFSSFCNAQMITGVWKGKISGNGSLLKSQYKLELKLVQKGDSLTGTSYYYASSNNYYRFKVKGYFNSDNSTVVWWDEEMIEYSTNNKLLAPNDDAMINEADFNCPGGGKMMLDGTAKKKEDDKEFTLHLDKTDGSNFKDEWDWLIDNYTYGANDPYIIDSVCNIATASVSEKEVEQPVTINKPVEEKKPVIKTAPSAPKKEAITKKEPIVIAPVKKDTVPVLTIEEKFLKREKKITT
;
A
#
# COMPACT_ATOMS: atom_id res chain seq x y z
N MET A 1 -38.10 52.35 -10.02
CA MET A 1 -37.71 51.49 -8.89
C MET A 1 -36.45 50.71 -9.27
N PRO A 2 -35.31 50.89 -8.57
CA PRO A 2 -34.06 50.25 -8.95
C PRO A 2 -33.90 48.91 -8.21
N ILE A 3 -34.09 47.79 -8.91
CA ILE A 3 -33.90 46.42 -8.37
C ILE A 3 -32.50 45.85 -8.72
N THR A 4 -31.71 46.58 -9.50
CA THR A 4 -30.52 46.03 -10.17
C THR A 4 -29.26 45.91 -9.29
N ARG A 5 -29.09 46.73 -8.24
CA ARG A 5 -27.86 46.69 -7.40
C ARG A 5 -27.71 45.43 -6.55
N ASN A 6 -28.82 44.85 -6.09
CA ASN A 6 -28.77 43.70 -5.17
C ASN A 6 -28.55 42.38 -5.92
N ALA A 7 -29.04 42.29 -7.16
CA ALA A 7 -28.87 41.11 -8.00
C ALA A 7 -27.39 40.90 -8.40
N SER A 8 -26.66 41.98 -8.70
CA SER A 8 -25.23 41.88 -9.03
C SER A 8 -24.37 41.46 -7.84
N VAL A 9 -24.68 41.93 -6.63
CA VAL A 9 -23.95 41.54 -5.41
C VAL A 9 -24.20 40.07 -5.05
N LEU A 10 -25.45 39.61 -5.16
CA LEU A 10 -25.80 38.19 -4.96
C LEU A 10 -25.15 37.27 -5.99
N LEU A 11 -25.08 37.69 -7.26
CA LEU A 11 -24.43 36.92 -8.32
C LEU A 11 -22.91 36.82 -8.12
N ILE A 12 -22.25 37.92 -7.72
CA ILE A 12 -20.81 37.95 -7.41
C ILE A 12 -20.52 37.10 -6.17
N SER A 13 -21.38 37.17 -5.14
CA SER A 13 -21.24 36.33 -3.94
C SER A 13 -21.42 34.84 -4.24
N ALA A 14 -22.31 34.47 -5.16
CA ALA A 14 -22.51 33.08 -5.57
C ALA A 14 -21.32 32.56 -6.41
N LEU A 15 -20.77 33.38 -7.31
CA LEU A 15 -19.59 33.05 -8.12
C LEU A 15 -18.31 32.90 -7.26
N LEU A 16 -18.16 33.71 -6.20
CA LEU A 16 -17.06 33.58 -5.26
C LEU A 16 -17.18 32.34 -4.37
N PHE A 17 -18.40 31.86 -4.09
CA PHE A 17 -18.63 30.64 -3.33
C PHE A 17 -18.38 29.37 -4.15
N SER A 18 -18.64 29.37 -5.47
CA SER A 18 -18.35 28.23 -6.35
C SER A 18 -16.87 27.94 -6.52
N SER A 19 -15.99 28.92 -6.27
CA SER A 19 -14.52 28.74 -6.38
C SER A 19 -13.90 27.96 -5.21
N PHE A 20 -14.67 27.65 -4.16
CA PHE A 20 -14.21 26.85 -3.02
C PHE A 20 -14.64 25.38 -3.09
N CYS A 21 -15.11 24.91 -4.26
CA CYS A 21 -15.14 23.48 -4.55
C CYS A 21 -13.69 22.97 -4.67
N ASN A 22 -13.02 22.80 -3.53
CA ASN A 22 -11.89 21.90 -3.43
C ASN A 22 -12.44 20.54 -3.86
N ALA A 23 -12.02 20.05 -5.02
CA ALA A 23 -12.12 18.64 -5.32
C ALA A 23 -11.53 17.90 -4.11
N GLN A 24 -12.36 17.12 -3.42
CA GLN A 24 -11.94 16.46 -2.19
C GLN A 24 -10.82 15.47 -2.54
N MET A 25 -9.64 15.76 -2.01
CA MET A 25 -8.40 15.16 -2.50
C MET A 25 -8.18 13.78 -1.85
N ILE A 26 -7.88 12.77 -2.67
CA ILE A 26 -7.54 11.42 -2.17
C ILE A 26 -6.13 11.39 -1.58
N THR A 27 -5.23 12.22 -2.11
CA THR A 27 -3.89 12.39 -1.54
C THR A 27 -3.99 12.72 -0.05
N GLY A 28 -3.25 11.97 0.77
CA GLY A 28 -3.23 12.14 2.21
C GLY A 28 -2.87 10.87 2.97
N VAL A 29 -2.93 10.98 4.30
CA VAL A 29 -2.73 9.87 5.24
C VAL A 29 -4.10 9.35 5.69
N TRP A 30 -4.27 8.04 5.56
CA TRP A 30 -5.50 7.31 5.85
C TRP A 30 -5.22 6.29 6.94
N LYS A 31 -6.08 6.18 7.95
CA LYS A 31 -5.88 5.24 9.06
C LYS A 31 -7.14 4.50 9.41
N GLY A 32 -6.99 3.24 9.78
CA GLY A 32 -8.09 2.45 10.29
C GLY A 32 -7.73 0.99 10.39
N LYS A 33 -8.62 0.13 9.90
CA LYS A 33 -8.49 -1.31 10.09
C LYS A 33 -9.10 -2.13 8.97
N ILE A 34 -8.53 -3.31 8.81
CA ILE A 34 -9.08 -4.41 8.02
C ILE A 34 -9.55 -5.48 8.99
N SER A 35 -10.81 -5.88 8.90
CA SER A 35 -11.46 -6.80 9.83
C SER A 35 -12.01 -8.01 9.10
N GLY A 36 -11.68 -9.21 9.57
CA GLY A 36 -12.21 -10.46 9.02
C GLY A 36 -13.57 -10.82 9.62
N ASN A 37 -14.48 -11.28 8.77
CA ASN A 37 -15.77 -11.85 9.17
C ASN A 37 -15.61 -13.35 9.47
N GLY A 38 -14.90 -13.68 10.56
CA GLY A 38 -14.65 -15.07 11.00
C GLY A 38 -15.38 -15.41 12.30
N SER A 39 -16.16 -16.50 12.30
CA SER A 39 -17.08 -16.90 13.39
C SER A 39 -16.42 -17.41 14.68
N LEU A 40 -15.09 -17.48 14.78
CA LEU A 40 -14.40 -17.96 16.00
C LEU A 40 -13.13 -17.19 16.39
N LEU A 41 -12.46 -16.51 15.45
CA LEU A 41 -11.35 -15.60 15.74
C LEU A 41 -11.45 -14.40 14.79
N LYS A 42 -11.67 -13.21 15.35
CA LYS A 42 -11.75 -11.96 14.58
C LYS A 42 -10.33 -11.50 14.25
N SER A 43 -9.87 -11.74 13.02
CA SER A 43 -8.63 -11.14 12.52
C SER A 43 -8.85 -9.64 12.34
N GLN A 44 -7.98 -8.83 12.94
CA GLN A 44 -8.01 -7.38 12.76
C GLN A 44 -6.59 -6.87 12.53
N TYR A 45 -6.39 -6.18 11.42
CA TYR A 45 -5.13 -5.54 11.05
C TYR A 45 -5.31 -4.03 11.16
N LYS A 46 -4.41 -3.32 11.85
CA LYS A 46 -4.37 -1.85 11.76
C LYS A 46 -3.63 -1.48 10.48
N LEU A 47 -4.15 -0.49 9.78
CA LEU A 47 -3.60 0.00 8.53
C LEU A 47 -3.42 1.52 8.61
N GLU A 48 -2.23 1.97 8.22
CA GLU A 48 -1.96 3.36 7.86
C GLU A 48 -1.52 3.38 6.40
N LEU A 49 -2.25 4.11 5.57
CA LEU A 49 -2.08 4.17 4.13
C LEU A 49 -1.79 5.61 3.74
N LYS A 50 -0.70 5.81 3.01
CA LYS A 50 -0.34 7.10 2.42
C LYS A 50 -0.58 7.00 0.93
N LEU A 51 -1.45 7.85 0.40
CA LEU A 51 -1.73 7.90 -1.03
C LEU A 51 -1.36 9.26 -1.58
N VAL A 52 -0.85 9.27 -2.80
CA VAL A 52 -0.59 10.43 -3.62
C VAL A 52 -1.21 10.20 -4.99
N GLN A 53 -2.03 11.16 -5.40
CA GLN A 53 -2.74 11.12 -6.66
C GLN A 53 -1.93 11.82 -7.77
N LYS A 54 -1.86 11.20 -8.95
CA LYS A 54 -1.30 11.75 -10.19
C LYS A 54 -2.30 11.48 -11.31
N GLY A 55 -3.17 12.46 -11.59
CA GLY A 55 -4.36 12.26 -12.41
C GLY A 55 -5.31 11.27 -11.74
N ASP A 56 -5.60 10.17 -12.42
CA ASP A 56 -6.38 9.04 -11.88
C ASP A 56 -5.49 7.93 -11.27
N SER A 57 -4.16 8.03 -11.39
CA SER A 57 -3.23 7.06 -10.81
C SER A 57 -2.98 7.39 -9.34
N LEU A 58 -2.79 6.36 -8.53
CA LEU A 58 -2.40 6.47 -7.14
C LEU A 58 -1.07 5.74 -6.92
N THR A 59 -0.22 6.34 -6.09
CA THR A 59 1.02 5.74 -5.61
C THR A 59 1.20 6.08 -4.13
N GLY A 60 1.98 5.29 -3.42
CA GLY A 60 2.23 5.56 -2.00
C GLY A 60 2.77 4.35 -1.25
N THR A 61 2.43 4.28 0.04
CA THR A 61 2.85 3.18 0.92
C THR A 61 1.75 2.78 1.88
N SER A 62 1.72 1.50 2.25
CA SER A 62 0.85 0.94 3.27
C SER A 62 1.69 0.41 4.43
N TYR A 63 1.20 0.62 5.65
CA TYR A 63 1.76 0.11 6.88
C TYR A 63 0.73 -0.76 7.56
N TYR A 64 1.01 -2.06 7.66
CA TYR A 64 0.24 -2.99 8.47
C TYR A 64 0.96 -3.18 9.79
N TYR A 65 0.31 -2.88 10.91
CA TYR A 65 1.05 -2.74 12.17
C TYR A 65 0.28 -3.16 13.42
N ALA A 66 1.04 -3.63 14.42
CA ALA A 66 0.59 -3.74 15.80
C ALA A 66 0.98 -2.49 16.61
N SER A 67 2.19 -1.97 16.36
CA SER A 67 2.78 -0.77 16.97
C SER A 67 3.80 -0.12 16.01
N SER A 68 4.37 1.04 16.37
CA SER A 68 5.40 1.72 15.55
C SER A 68 6.69 0.91 15.33
N ASN A 69 6.95 -0.10 16.18
CA ASN A 69 8.12 -0.98 16.11
C ASN A 69 7.72 -2.43 15.74
N ASN A 70 6.47 -2.62 15.29
CA ASN A 70 5.98 -3.91 14.83
C ASN A 70 5.06 -3.68 13.63
N TYR A 71 5.64 -3.65 12.44
CA TYR A 71 4.97 -3.32 11.19
C TYR A 71 5.62 -3.95 9.97
N TYR A 72 4.82 -4.05 8.91
CA TYR A 72 5.26 -4.30 7.54
C TYR A 72 4.88 -3.10 6.69
N ARG A 73 5.79 -2.68 5.81
CA ARG A 73 5.64 -1.55 4.91
C ARG A 73 5.70 -2.05 3.47
N PHE A 74 4.68 -1.74 2.69
CA PHE A 74 4.64 -2.06 1.27
C PHE A 74 4.59 -0.79 0.44
N LYS A 75 5.12 -0.90 -0.77
CA LYS A 75 4.83 0.03 -1.85
C LYS A 75 3.43 -0.22 -2.38
N VAL A 76 2.70 0.85 -2.66
CA VAL A 76 1.33 0.77 -3.14
C VAL A 76 1.22 1.39 -4.53
N LYS A 77 0.45 0.72 -5.39
CA LYS A 77 -0.12 1.30 -6.61
C LYS A 77 -1.63 1.21 -6.59
N GLY A 78 -2.27 2.12 -7.30
CA GLY A 78 -3.71 2.14 -7.39
C GLY A 78 -4.23 3.10 -8.44
N TYR A 79 -5.55 3.25 -8.45
CA TYR A 79 -6.24 4.26 -9.23
C TYR A 79 -7.50 4.73 -8.52
N PHE A 80 -7.94 5.92 -8.88
CA PHE A 80 -9.23 6.46 -8.52
C PHE A 80 -10.14 6.48 -9.73
N ASN A 81 -11.30 5.83 -9.62
CA ASN A 81 -12.36 5.93 -10.59
C ASN A 81 -13.33 7.05 -10.19
N SER A 82 -13.24 8.18 -10.89
CA SER A 82 -14.11 9.34 -10.66
C SER A 82 -15.58 9.08 -10.97
N ASP A 83 -15.88 8.08 -11.81
CA ASP A 83 -17.23 7.86 -12.31
C ASP A 83 -18.13 7.22 -11.24
N ASN A 84 -17.54 6.50 -10.29
CA ASN A 84 -18.22 5.81 -9.20
C ASN A 84 -17.55 6.02 -7.82
N SER A 85 -16.68 7.03 -7.71
CA SER A 85 -15.93 7.37 -6.49
C SER A 85 -15.12 6.20 -5.89
N THR A 86 -14.78 5.18 -6.67
CA THR A 86 -14.07 4.01 -6.16
C THR A 86 -12.56 4.21 -6.18
N VAL A 87 -11.91 3.95 -5.06
CA VAL A 87 -10.46 3.92 -4.88
C VAL A 87 -10.02 2.46 -4.83
N VAL A 88 -9.14 2.08 -5.75
CA VAL A 88 -8.58 0.73 -5.81
C VAL A 88 -7.08 0.81 -5.65
N TRP A 89 -6.51 0.01 -4.75
CA TRP A 89 -5.06 -0.08 -4.59
C TRP A 89 -4.63 -1.48 -4.19
N TRP A 90 -3.38 -1.81 -4.47
CA TRP A 90 -2.76 -3.07 -4.07
C TRP A 90 -1.33 -2.85 -3.60
N ASP A 91 -0.90 -3.73 -2.70
CA ASP A 91 0.47 -3.82 -2.26
C ASP A 91 1.31 -4.48 -3.37
N GLU A 92 2.38 -3.83 -3.82
CA GLU A 92 3.26 -4.36 -4.87
C GLU A 92 4.40 -5.19 -4.30
N GLU A 93 5.22 -4.57 -3.45
CA GLU A 93 6.44 -5.15 -2.90
C GLU A 93 6.57 -4.70 -1.44
N MET A 94 6.99 -5.62 -0.57
CA MET A 94 7.38 -5.28 0.78
C MET A 94 8.74 -4.59 0.75
N ILE A 95 8.81 -3.37 1.28
CA ILE A 95 10.01 -2.53 1.24
C ILE A 95 10.68 -2.42 2.61
N GLU A 96 9.93 -2.47 3.71
CA GLU A 96 10.50 -2.42 5.06
C GLU A 96 9.67 -3.30 5.99
N TYR A 97 10.30 -3.88 7.01
CA TYR A 97 9.61 -4.48 8.13
C TYR A 97 10.37 -4.24 9.42
N SER A 98 9.64 -4.15 10.52
CA SER A 98 10.19 -4.13 11.86
C SER A 98 9.37 -5.12 12.67
N THR A 99 10.01 -6.18 13.17
CA THR A 99 9.34 -7.16 14.05
C THR A 99 10.22 -7.46 15.25
N ASN A 100 9.65 -7.30 16.45
CA ASN A 100 10.30 -7.73 17.69
C ASN A 100 10.19 -9.25 17.90
N ASN A 101 9.44 -9.95 17.05
CA ASN A 101 9.23 -11.38 17.14
C ASN A 101 9.86 -12.07 15.93
N LYS A 102 11.06 -12.63 16.13
CA LYS A 102 11.81 -13.39 15.11
C LYS A 102 11.07 -14.64 14.59
N LEU A 103 9.99 -15.07 15.27
CA LEU A 103 9.16 -16.21 14.86
C LEU A 103 7.99 -15.82 13.97
N LEU A 104 7.68 -14.53 13.84
CA LEU A 104 6.72 -14.00 12.87
C LEU A 104 7.51 -13.49 11.67
N ALA A 105 7.96 -14.42 10.83
CA ALA A 105 8.49 -14.09 9.52
C ALA A 105 7.49 -13.18 8.77
N PRO A 106 7.97 -12.32 7.86
CA PRO A 106 7.07 -11.61 6.96
C PRO A 106 6.26 -12.64 6.18
N ASN A 107 4.98 -12.78 6.51
CA ASN A 107 4.05 -13.36 5.56
C ASN A 107 3.79 -12.29 4.52
N ASP A 108 3.91 -12.67 3.24
CA ASP A 108 3.59 -11.85 2.08
C ASP A 108 2.07 -11.68 1.98
N ASP A 109 1.49 -11.05 3.00
CA ASP A 109 0.07 -10.76 3.10
C ASP A 109 -0.30 -9.52 2.28
N ALA A 110 0.31 -9.37 1.09
CA ALA A 110 0.00 -8.32 0.14
C ALA A 110 -1.50 -8.34 -0.17
N MET A 111 -2.16 -7.21 0.04
CA MET A 111 -3.60 -7.08 -0.14
C MET A 111 -3.93 -6.28 -1.39
N ILE A 112 -5.11 -6.61 -1.93
CA ILE A 112 -5.81 -5.80 -2.91
C ILE A 112 -7.04 -5.23 -2.24
N ASN A 113 -7.24 -3.94 -2.38
CA ASN A 113 -8.25 -3.16 -1.68
C ASN A 113 -9.11 -2.40 -2.69
N GLU A 114 -10.41 -2.39 -2.44
CA GLU A 114 -11.41 -1.64 -3.20
C GLU A 114 -12.32 -0.94 -2.20
N ALA A 115 -12.38 0.38 -2.26
CA ALA A 115 -13.12 1.19 -1.30
C ALA A 115 -13.86 2.34 -2.00
N ASP A 116 -15.02 2.68 -1.47
CA ASP A 116 -15.76 3.86 -1.85
C ASP A 116 -15.23 5.08 -1.10
N PHE A 117 -14.92 6.14 -1.84
CA PHE A 117 -14.47 7.41 -1.29
C PHE A 117 -15.66 8.27 -0.86
N ASN A 118 -15.85 8.35 0.45
CA ASN A 118 -17.02 8.94 1.08
C ASN A 118 -16.68 10.20 1.87
N CYS A 119 -17.54 11.22 1.76
CA CYS A 119 -17.41 12.48 2.46
C CYS A 119 -18.71 12.80 3.22
N PRO A 120 -18.96 12.18 4.38
CA PRO A 120 -20.22 12.31 5.12
C PRO A 120 -20.48 13.71 5.70
N GLY A 121 -19.54 14.64 5.55
CA GLY A 121 -19.62 16.00 6.06
C GLY A 121 -18.76 16.22 7.31
N GLY A 122 -18.76 17.45 7.82
CA GLY A 122 -17.97 17.83 9.01
C GLY A 122 -16.45 17.71 8.83
N GLY A 123 -15.96 17.83 7.59
CA GLY A 123 -14.53 17.70 7.25
C GLY A 123 -14.01 16.26 7.26
N LYS A 124 -14.86 15.26 7.50
CA LYS A 124 -14.47 13.84 7.50
C LYS A 124 -14.47 13.27 6.09
N MET A 125 -13.46 12.46 5.81
CA MET A 125 -13.29 11.71 4.58
C MET A 125 -12.98 10.25 4.94
N MET A 126 -13.63 9.31 4.26
CA MET A 126 -13.56 7.88 4.57
C MET A 126 -13.29 7.06 3.30
N LEU A 127 -12.61 5.92 3.48
CA LEU A 127 -12.49 4.84 2.51
C LEU A 127 -13.09 3.59 3.12
N ASP A 128 -14.28 3.23 2.64
CA ASP A 128 -15.06 2.08 3.11
C ASP A 128 -15.18 1.03 2.02
N GLY A 129 -14.86 -0.22 2.33
CA GLY A 129 -15.02 -1.29 1.34
C GLY A 129 -14.44 -2.62 1.77
N THR A 130 -13.71 -3.24 0.85
CA THR A 130 -13.22 -4.61 1.00
C THR A 130 -11.74 -4.72 0.72
N ALA A 131 -11.10 -5.63 1.45
CA ALA A 131 -9.73 -6.05 1.22
C ALA A 131 -9.70 -7.57 1.00
N LYS A 132 -8.79 -8.05 0.16
CA LYS A 132 -8.52 -9.48 -0.04
C LYS A 132 -7.04 -9.73 -0.23
N LYS A 133 -6.57 -10.91 0.13
CA LYS A 133 -5.20 -11.32 -0.24
C LYS A 133 -5.19 -11.70 -1.72
N LYS A 134 -4.05 -11.56 -2.38
CA LYS A 134 -3.94 -11.84 -3.83
C LYS A 134 -4.30 -13.28 -4.21
N GLU A 135 -4.01 -14.24 -3.33
CA GLU A 135 -4.22 -15.67 -3.55
C GLU A 135 -5.41 -16.26 -2.75
N ASP A 136 -6.18 -15.42 -2.06
CA ASP A 136 -7.31 -15.84 -1.21
C ASP A 136 -8.61 -15.18 -1.68
N ASP A 137 -9.68 -15.98 -1.78
CA ASP A 137 -11.02 -15.48 -2.08
C ASP A 137 -11.70 -14.88 -0.84
N LYS A 138 -11.09 -15.01 0.34
CA LYS A 138 -11.62 -14.45 1.57
C LYS A 138 -11.54 -12.92 1.57
N GLU A 139 -12.72 -12.32 1.64
CA GLU A 139 -12.87 -10.88 1.80
C GLU A 139 -12.86 -10.44 3.27
N PHE A 140 -12.25 -9.30 3.50
CA PHE A 140 -12.19 -8.58 4.77
C PHE A 140 -12.87 -7.23 4.59
N THR A 141 -13.51 -6.73 5.64
CA THR A 141 -14.08 -5.37 5.64
C THR A 141 -12.98 -4.36 5.93
N LEU A 142 -12.91 -3.31 5.12
CA LEU A 142 -11.95 -2.22 5.19
C LEU A 142 -12.68 -0.93 5.59
N HIS A 143 -12.11 -0.21 6.56
CA HIS A 143 -12.59 1.09 7.00
C HIS A 143 -11.39 1.96 7.36
N LEU A 144 -11.19 3.05 6.63
CA LEU A 144 -10.14 4.05 6.86
C LEU A 144 -10.73 5.45 6.92
N ASP A 145 -10.26 6.25 7.87
CA ASP A 145 -10.51 7.68 7.95
C ASP A 145 -9.29 8.46 7.47
N LYS A 146 -9.51 9.58 6.78
CA LYS A 146 -8.44 10.53 6.49
C LYS A 146 -7.99 11.24 7.78
N THR A 147 -6.69 11.42 7.93
CA THR A 147 -6.08 12.03 9.11
C THR A 147 -4.97 13.00 8.72
N ASP A 148 -4.72 14.01 9.56
CA ASP A 148 -3.67 15.03 9.32
C ASP A 148 -2.28 14.62 9.82
N GLY A 149 -2.13 13.40 10.35
CA GLY A 149 -0.89 13.00 11.00
C GLY A 149 -0.53 11.55 10.70
N SER A 150 0.74 11.29 10.47
CA SER A 150 1.31 9.95 10.27
C SER A 150 1.91 9.39 11.57
N ASN A 151 1.73 8.08 11.82
CA ASN A 151 2.45 7.37 12.88
C ASN A 151 3.83 6.89 12.39
N PHE A 152 4.01 6.77 11.08
CA PHE A 152 5.23 6.28 10.45
C PHE A 152 5.88 7.39 9.64
N LYS A 153 6.89 8.04 10.21
CA LYS A 153 7.55 9.15 9.53
C LYS A 153 8.40 8.68 8.36
N ASP A 154 8.14 9.24 7.18
CA ASP A 154 8.78 8.82 5.95
C ASP A 154 8.86 9.96 4.90
N GLU A 155 9.43 9.62 3.75
CA GLU A 155 9.57 10.44 2.54
C GLU A 155 8.24 10.92 1.92
N TRP A 156 7.12 10.24 2.15
CA TRP A 156 5.80 10.68 1.68
C TRP A 156 5.22 11.84 2.47
N ASP A 157 5.57 11.99 3.76
CA ASP A 157 4.99 13.02 4.62
C ASP A 157 5.21 14.43 4.05
N TRP A 158 6.44 14.75 3.67
CA TRP A 158 6.74 16.07 3.11
C TRP A 158 5.96 16.34 1.82
N LEU A 159 5.85 15.32 0.96
CA LEU A 159 5.12 15.47 -0.30
C LEU A 159 3.64 15.72 -0.04
N ILE A 160 3.02 14.93 0.85
CA ILE A 160 1.61 15.07 1.22
C ILE A 160 1.33 16.45 1.81
N ASP A 161 2.15 16.92 2.75
CA ASP A 161 2.00 18.22 3.40
C ASP A 161 2.15 19.39 2.41
N ASN A 162 2.98 19.21 1.37
CA ASN A 162 3.28 20.23 0.37
C ASN A 162 2.55 20.02 -0.96
N TYR A 163 1.61 19.08 -1.03
CA TYR A 163 1.01 18.65 -2.29
C TYR A 163 0.28 19.81 -3.00
N THR A 164 -0.46 20.64 -2.25
CA THR A 164 -1.13 21.84 -2.78
C THR A 164 -0.21 23.05 -2.94
N TYR A 165 1.04 22.94 -2.50
CA TYR A 165 2.06 23.99 -2.57
C TYR A 165 3.12 23.71 -3.65
N GLY A 166 2.85 22.78 -4.57
CA GLY A 166 3.69 22.46 -5.72
C GLY A 166 4.42 21.11 -5.64
N ALA A 167 4.30 20.36 -4.54
CA ALA A 167 4.88 19.01 -4.46
C ALA A 167 4.09 17.96 -5.28
N ASN A 168 2.97 18.35 -5.90
CA ASN A 168 2.24 17.56 -6.88
C ASN A 168 2.93 17.49 -8.26
N ASP A 169 4.11 18.09 -8.42
CA ASP A 169 4.94 17.97 -9.63
C ASP A 169 5.30 16.49 -9.90
N PRO A 170 5.06 15.99 -11.13
CA PRO A 170 5.42 14.63 -11.55
C PRO A 170 6.86 14.22 -11.21
N TYR A 171 7.84 15.10 -11.38
CA TYR A 171 9.25 14.81 -11.11
C TYR A 171 9.52 14.66 -9.62
N ILE A 172 8.85 15.44 -8.78
CA ILE A 172 8.94 15.33 -7.32
C ILE A 172 8.32 14.01 -6.87
N ILE A 173 7.11 13.69 -7.35
CA ILE A 173 6.43 12.43 -7.04
C ILE A 173 7.29 11.24 -7.46
N ASP A 174 7.83 11.24 -8.67
CA ASP A 174 8.64 10.15 -9.18
C ASP A 174 9.98 10.04 -8.39
N SER A 175 10.56 11.15 -7.94
CA SER A 175 11.73 11.16 -7.07
C SER A 175 11.45 10.54 -5.69
N VAL A 176 10.34 10.90 -5.05
CA VAL A 176 9.93 10.31 -3.77
C VAL A 176 9.63 8.82 -3.91
N CYS A 177 8.99 8.40 -5.02
CA CYS A 177 8.78 6.98 -5.32
C CYS A 177 10.10 6.20 -5.36
N ASN A 178 11.12 6.74 -6.01
CA ASN A 178 12.44 6.10 -6.12
C ASN A 178 13.13 6.01 -4.75
N ILE A 179 13.01 7.04 -3.91
CA ILE A 179 13.57 7.03 -2.55
C ILE A 179 12.84 6.00 -1.68
N ALA A 180 11.50 5.94 -1.74
CA ALA A 180 10.70 5.00 -0.97
C ALA A 180 11.04 3.54 -1.29
N THR A 181 11.46 3.24 -2.51
CA THR A 181 11.93 1.91 -2.91
C THR A 181 13.38 1.62 -2.54
N ALA A 182 14.16 2.63 -2.20
CA ALA A 182 15.58 2.51 -1.93
C ALA A 182 15.86 2.10 -0.48
N SER A 183 15.38 0.95 -0.01
CA SER A 183 16.05 0.19 1.07
C SER A 183 15.38 -1.16 1.36
N VAL A 184 16.09 -2.25 1.06
CA VAL A 184 16.09 -3.46 1.89
C VAL A 184 17.35 -3.35 2.76
N SER A 185 17.25 -2.71 3.91
CA SER A 185 18.25 -2.86 4.96
C SER A 185 17.50 -3.33 6.20
N GLU A 186 17.71 -4.58 6.55
CA GLU A 186 17.42 -5.08 7.89
C GLU A 186 18.09 -4.09 8.86
N LYS A 187 17.30 -3.34 9.63
CA LYS A 187 17.84 -2.62 10.79
C LYS A 187 18.21 -3.71 11.79
N GLU A 188 19.42 -4.24 11.62
CA GLU A 188 20.07 -5.05 12.64
C GLU A 188 20.11 -4.18 13.89
N VAL A 189 19.33 -4.57 14.90
CA VAL A 189 19.30 -3.92 16.20
C VAL A 189 20.74 -3.86 16.70
N GLU A 190 21.30 -2.64 16.77
CA GLU A 190 22.65 -2.40 17.28
C GLU A 190 22.78 -3.06 18.66
N GLN A 191 23.43 -4.21 18.71
CA GLN A 191 23.83 -4.82 19.97
C GLN A 191 24.91 -3.92 20.58
N PRO A 192 24.87 -3.63 21.89
CA PRO A 192 25.92 -2.83 22.52
C PRO A 192 27.26 -3.56 22.38
N VAL A 193 28.18 -2.93 21.65
CA VAL A 193 29.56 -3.37 21.49
C VAL A 193 30.21 -3.41 22.87
N THR A 194 30.26 -4.60 23.47
CA THR A 194 31.03 -4.83 24.68
C THR A 194 32.48 -5.03 24.26
N ILE A 195 33.29 -3.98 24.43
CA ILE A 195 34.74 -4.04 24.26
C ILE A 195 35.30 -4.96 25.35
N ASN A 196 35.85 -6.11 24.96
CA ASN A 196 36.90 -6.79 25.72
C ASN A 196 37.88 -7.47 24.75
N LYS A 197 39.14 -7.04 24.84
CA LYS A 197 40.32 -7.56 24.11
C LYS A 197 41.10 -8.52 25.05
N PRO A 198 42.14 -9.22 24.57
CA PRO A 198 42.18 -10.58 24.03
C PRO A 198 42.89 -11.57 25.00
N VAL A 199 43.19 -12.80 24.54
CA VAL A 199 44.03 -13.92 25.10
C VAL A 199 43.16 -15.19 25.11
N GLU A 200 43.51 -16.35 24.55
CA GLU A 200 44.79 -17.01 24.30
C GLU A 200 44.63 -18.10 23.22
N GLU A 201 45.71 -18.40 22.51
CA GLU A 201 45.84 -19.50 21.56
C GLU A 201 45.72 -20.87 22.23
N LYS A 202 44.95 -21.80 21.63
CA LYS A 202 45.25 -23.24 21.66
C LYS A 202 44.89 -23.92 20.32
N LYS A 203 45.91 -24.33 19.57
CA LYS A 203 45.88 -25.54 18.70
C LYS A 203 45.87 -26.78 19.63
N PRO A 204 45.49 -28.03 19.22
CA PRO A 204 45.88 -28.66 17.95
C PRO A 204 44.98 -29.79 17.39
N VAL A 205 45.48 -30.39 16.28
CA VAL A 205 45.35 -31.79 15.82
C VAL A 205 44.34 -32.14 14.71
N ILE A 206 44.96 -32.51 13.58
CA ILE A 206 44.46 -33.25 12.41
C ILE A 206 44.22 -34.73 12.76
N LYS A 207 43.17 -35.36 12.21
CA LYS A 207 43.22 -36.76 11.69
C LYS A 207 41.97 -37.16 10.89
N THR A 208 42.21 -37.45 9.61
CA THR A 208 41.71 -38.59 8.78
C THR A 208 40.20 -38.87 8.61
N ALA A 209 39.69 -38.53 7.40
CA ALA A 209 38.99 -39.33 6.35
C ALA A 209 38.39 -40.73 6.66
N PRO A 210 37.69 -41.40 5.70
CA PRO A 210 36.52 -41.06 4.87
C PRO A 210 35.46 -42.22 4.79
N SER A 211 34.23 -41.97 4.31
CA SER A 211 33.28 -43.01 3.82
C SER A 211 32.10 -42.29 3.11
N ALA A 212 32.01 -42.26 1.78
CA ALA A 212 31.32 -43.21 0.88
C ALA A 212 29.75 -43.08 0.92
N PRO A 213 28.98 -43.61 -0.05
CA PRO A 213 28.70 -42.95 -1.34
C PRO A 213 27.21 -42.99 -1.79
N LYS A 214 26.88 -42.21 -2.84
CA LYS A 214 25.95 -42.52 -3.97
C LYS A 214 24.42 -42.58 -3.72
N LYS A 215 23.64 -41.82 -4.53
CA LYS A 215 22.67 -42.28 -5.57
C LYS A 215 21.62 -41.22 -5.93
N GLU A 216 21.59 -40.80 -7.20
CA GLU A 216 20.55 -41.09 -8.24
C GLU A 216 19.36 -40.10 -8.17
N ALA A 217 19.34 -39.03 -8.97
CA ALA A 217 18.96 -38.97 -10.39
C ALA A 217 17.56 -39.55 -10.69
N ILE A 218 16.53 -38.70 -10.62
CA ILE A 218 15.17 -39.02 -11.03
C ILE A 218 14.95 -38.50 -12.45
N THR A 219 14.60 -39.45 -13.31
CA THR A 219 14.37 -39.29 -14.75
C THR A 219 12.92 -38.88 -15.04
N LYS A 220 12.82 -37.82 -15.83
CA LYS A 220 11.71 -37.35 -16.68
C LYS A 220 10.85 -38.47 -17.30
N LYS A 221 9.51 -38.38 -17.14
CA LYS A 221 8.49 -38.84 -18.12
C LYS A 221 7.18 -38.05 -18.00
N GLU A 222 6.91 -37.21 -18.99
CA GLU A 222 5.57 -36.94 -19.54
C GLU A 222 5.30 -37.96 -20.67
N PRO A 223 4.10 -38.07 -21.31
CA PRO A 223 2.86 -37.25 -21.23
C PRO A 223 1.57 -38.10 -21.11
N ILE A 224 0.38 -37.46 -21.05
CA ILE A 224 -0.73 -37.66 -22.00
C ILE A 224 -1.89 -36.70 -21.69
N VAL A 225 -2.34 -36.08 -22.78
CA VAL A 225 -3.43 -35.12 -22.97
C VAL A 225 -4.80 -35.78 -22.84
N ILE A 226 -5.71 -35.18 -22.08
CA ILE A 226 -7.16 -35.28 -22.34
C ILE A 226 -7.77 -33.90 -22.13
N ALA A 227 -8.20 -33.27 -23.22
CA ALA A 227 -8.97 -32.04 -23.20
C ALA A 227 -10.42 -32.29 -22.74
N PRO A 228 -11.04 -31.32 -22.06
CA PRO A 228 -12.38 -30.94 -22.49
C PRO A 228 -12.63 -29.42 -22.54
N VAL A 229 -13.20 -29.02 -23.68
CA VAL A 229 -14.31 -28.07 -23.84
C VAL A 229 -14.08 -26.61 -23.40
N LYS A 230 -13.89 -25.75 -24.41
CA LYS A 230 -14.01 -24.29 -24.35
C LYS A 230 -15.38 -23.89 -23.78
N LYS A 231 -15.36 -23.24 -22.62
CA LYS A 231 -16.39 -22.28 -22.21
C LYS A 231 -15.78 -20.92 -22.47
N ASP A 232 -16.40 -20.11 -23.32
CA ASP A 232 -15.99 -18.72 -23.55
C ASP A 232 -16.31 -17.89 -22.29
N THR A 233 -15.50 -18.08 -21.25
CA THR A 233 -15.31 -17.09 -20.19
C THR A 233 -14.41 -16.03 -20.79
N VAL A 234 -14.96 -14.85 -21.07
CA VAL A 234 -14.15 -13.64 -21.16
C VAL A 234 -13.31 -13.60 -19.88
N PRO A 235 -11.97 -13.63 -19.93
CA PRO A 235 -11.18 -13.64 -18.72
C PRO A 235 -11.52 -12.37 -17.93
N VAL A 236 -12.02 -12.55 -16.71
CA VAL A 236 -12.19 -11.44 -15.76
C VAL A 236 -10.80 -10.88 -15.53
N LEU A 237 -10.55 -9.69 -16.07
CA LEU A 237 -9.26 -9.03 -15.95
C LEU A 237 -8.90 -8.84 -14.48
N THR A 238 -7.66 -9.12 -14.10
CA THR A 238 -7.16 -8.80 -12.76
C THR A 238 -7.19 -7.28 -12.53
N ILE A 239 -7.11 -6.84 -11.28
CA ILE A 239 -7.10 -5.41 -10.97
C ILE A 239 -5.86 -4.73 -11.58
N GLU A 240 -4.72 -5.41 -11.60
CA GLU A 240 -3.51 -4.95 -12.26
C GLU A 240 -3.68 -4.88 -13.78
N GLU A 241 -4.34 -5.88 -14.39
CA GLU A 241 -4.65 -5.85 -15.83
C GLU A 241 -5.65 -4.73 -16.18
N LYS A 242 -6.65 -4.49 -15.32
CA LYS A 242 -7.56 -3.34 -15.45
C LYS A 242 -6.76 -2.02 -15.36
N PHE A 243 -5.80 -1.93 -14.44
CA PHE A 243 -4.94 -0.76 -14.32
C PHE A 243 -4.02 -0.56 -15.54
N LEU A 244 -3.51 -1.62 -16.15
CA LEU A 244 -2.67 -1.51 -17.34
C LEU A 244 -3.48 -1.16 -18.60
N LYS A 245 -4.73 -1.65 -18.70
CA LYS A 245 -5.60 -1.45 -19.86
C LYS A 245 -6.44 -0.18 -19.83
N ARG A 246 -6.57 0.48 -18.67
CA ARG A 246 -7.35 1.72 -18.57
C ARG A 246 -6.69 2.87 -19.34
N GLU A 247 -7.52 3.73 -19.93
CA GLU A 247 -7.07 5.01 -20.46
C GLU A 247 -6.74 5.95 -19.29
N LYS A 248 -5.50 6.44 -19.24
CA LYS A 248 -5.07 7.36 -18.18
C LYS A 248 -5.61 8.75 -18.45
N LYS A 249 -6.42 9.28 -17.54
CA LYS A 249 -6.84 10.68 -17.55
C LYS A 249 -5.75 11.54 -16.91
N ILE A 250 -5.20 12.48 -17.68
CA ILE A 250 -4.30 13.51 -17.17
C ILE A 250 -5.16 14.72 -16.82
N THR A 251 -5.24 15.06 -15.54
CA THR A 251 -5.86 16.32 -15.12
C THR A 251 -4.86 17.44 -15.39
N THR A 252 -5.23 18.39 -16.25
CA THR A 252 -4.43 19.59 -16.59
C THR A 252 -4.91 20.77 -15.76
#